data_AF-V8BYT9-F1
#
_entry.id   AF-V8BYT9-F1
#
_cell.length_a   1.000
_cell.length_b   1.000
_cell.length_c   1.000
_cell.angle_alpha   90.00
_cell.angle_beta   90.00
_cell.angle_gamma   90.00
#
_symmetry.space_group_name_H-M   'P 1'
#
loop_
_entity.id
_entity.type
_entity.pdbx_description
1 polymer ?
#
loop_
_entity_poly.entity_id
_entity_poly.type
_entity_poly.pdbx_seq_one_letter_code
_entity_poly.pdbx_strand_id
1 'polypeptide(L)'
;MNRIAKFEKVSIGQFTAAWKDTFQERSEEKIREIYETLKLPQRATAGSAGYDFFAPVDLVLAPGETIKIPTGVRVWMEQDWVLKCYPRSGLGFKYRLQLNNTVGIIDSDYYNSDNEGHIFAKLTNDSNEDKTVTVHAGEGFMQGIFVQYGITVDDEASAVRNGGFGSTTK
;
A
#
# COMPACT_ATOMS: atom_id res chain seq x y z
N MET A 1 23.22 -8.47 -0.36
CA MET A 1 21.98 -7.96 0.25
C MET A 1 21.18 -9.15 0.73
N ASN A 2 20.69 -9.11 1.97
CA ASN A 2 19.83 -10.17 2.52
C ASN A 2 18.44 -10.08 1.88
N ARG A 3 17.81 -11.23 1.61
CA ARG A 3 16.45 -11.30 1.07
C ARG A 3 15.50 -11.65 2.21
N ILE A 4 14.82 -10.64 2.74
CA ILE A 4 14.06 -10.74 4.00
C ILE A 4 12.54 -10.69 3.83
N ALA A 5 12.04 -10.57 2.60
CA ALA A 5 10.60 -10.40 2.34
C ALA A 5 10.17 -10.94 0.98
N LYS A 6 8.86 -11.20 0.86
CA LYS A 6 8.18 -11.65 -0.36
C LYS A 6 6.82 -10.97 -0.48
N PHE A 7 6.61 -10.26 -1.59
CA PHE A 7 5.30 -9.73 -1.96
C PHE A 7 4.43 -10.83 -2.58
N GLU A 8 3.14 -10.81 -2.26
CA GLU A 8 2.12 -11.72 -2.79
C GLU A 8 0.84 -10.95 -3.08
N LYS A 9 -0.05 -11.53 -3.89
CA LYS A 9 -1.42 -11.01 -4.00
C LYS A 9 -2.24 -11.54 -2.82
N VAL A 10 -3.15 -10.72 -2.30
CA VAL A 10 -4.25 -11.24 -1.46
C VAL A 10 -5.19 -12.07 -2.31
N SER A 11 -6.06 -12.87 -1.72
CA SER A 11 -7.06 -13.63 -2.46
C SER A 11 -7.97 -12.72 -3.28
N ILE A 12 -8.52 -13.25 -4.38
CA ILE A 12 -9.54 -12.54 -5.16
C ILE A 12 -10.75 -12.16 -4.31
N GLY A 13 -11.12 -13.00 -3.33
CA GLY A 13 -12.23 -12.71 -2.41
C GLY A 13 -11.95 -11.47 -1.56
N GLN A 14 -10.78 -11.43 -0.92
CA GLN A 14 -10.32 -10.29 -0.14
C GLN A 14 -10.22 -9.02 -0.99
N PHE A 15 -9.62 -9.12 -2.18
CA PHE A 15 -9.52 -7.98 -3.11
C PHE A 15 -10.91 -7.49 -3.53
N THR A 16 -11.84 -8.38 -3.84
CA THR A 16 -13.20 -8.04 -4.27
C THR A 16 -13.98 -7.34 -3.17
N ALA A 17 -13.90 -7.83 -1.93
CA ALA A 17 -14.52 -7.19 -0.78
C ALA A 17 -13.97 -5.77 -0.57
N ALA A 18 -12.65 -5.62 -0.58
CA ALA A 18 -11.98 -4.33 -0.45
C ALA A 18 -12.27 -3.36 -1.61
N TRP A 19 -12.39 -3.90 -2.83
CA TRP A 19 -12.74 -3.13 -4.02
C TRP A 19 -14.15 -2.55 -3.90
N LYS A 20 -15.12 -3.40 -3.57
CA LYS A 20 -16.51 -3.01 -3.35
C LYS A 20 -16.63 -2.03 -2.17
N ASP A 21 -15.79 -2.08 -1.14
CA ASP A 21 -15.78 -1.05 -0.10
C ASP A 21 -15.32 0.33 -0.61
N THR A 22 -14.44 0.35 -1.60
CA THR A 22 -13.74 1.56 -2.04
C THR A 22 -14.37 2.22 -3.25
N PHE A 23 -14.76 1.43 -4.25
CA PHE A 23 -15.19 1.90 -5.56
C PHE A 23 -16.67 1.62 -5.81
N GLN A 24 -17.25 2.36 -6.75
CA GLN A 24 -18.64 2.16 -7.16
C GLN A 24 -18.82 0.91 -8.02
N GLU A 25 -17.79 0.48 -8.77
CA GLU A 25 -17.83 -0.73 -9.59
C GLU A 25 -18.11 -1.98 -8.73
N ARG A 26 -19.15 -2.73 -9.11
CA ARG A 26 -19.63 -3.93 -8.39
C ARG A 26 -19.60 -5.20 -9.23
N SER A 27 -19.37 -5.13 -10.55
CA SER A 27 -19.27 -6.31 -11.41
C SER A 27 -18.10 -7.18 -10.98
N GLU A 28 -18.38 -8.45 -10.67
CA GLU A 28 -17.35 -9.39 -10.25
C GLU A 28 -16.42 -9.76 -11.40
N GLU A 29 -16.95 -9.82 -12.62
CA GLU A 29 -16.16 -10.02 -13.83
C GLU A 29 -15.14 -8.90 -13.99
N LYS A 30 -15.57 -7.64 -13.85
CA LYS A 30 -14.67 -6.51 -14.02
C LYS A 30 -13.60 -6.44 -12.93
N ILE A 31 -13.99 -6.71 -11.69
CA ILE A 31 -13.06 -6.78 -10.55
C ILE A 31 -12.03 -7.89 -10.75
N ARG A 32 -12.45 -9.04 -11.29
CA ARG A 32 -11.56 -10.16 -11.61
C ARG A 32 -10.55 -9.79 -12.69
N GLU A 33 -10.97 -9.12 -13.77
CA GLU A 33 -10.06 -8.60 -14.80
C GLU A 33 -9.00 -7.69 -14.18
N ILE A 34 -9.42 -6.76 -13.31
CA ILE A 34 -8.49 -5.86 -12.60
C ILE A 34 -7.52 -6.68 -11.74
N TYR A 35 -8.03 -7.63 -10.95
CA TYR A 35 -7.22 -8.48 -10.08
C TYR A 35 -6.12 -9.26 -10.85
N GLU A 36 -6.48 -9.80 -12.02
CA GLU A 36 -5.57 -10.55 -12.88
C GLU A 36 -4.43 -9.65 -13.42
N THR A 37 -4.70 -8.38 -13.68
CA THR A 37 -3.71 -7.40 -14.16
C THR A 37 -2.82 -6.79 -13.06
N LEU A 38 -3.15 -7.00 -11.78
CA LEU A 38 -2.34 -6.47 -10.67
C LEU A 38 -0.87 -6.91 -10.77
N LYS A 39 0.04 -5.96 -10.58
CA LYS A 39 1.49 -6.18 -10.54
C LYS A 39 1.98 -6.18 -9.10
N LEU A 40 2.84 -7.14 -8.75
CA LEU A 40 3.53 -7.12 -7.47
C LEU A 40 4.59 -6.00 -7.45
N PRO A 41 4.89 -5.41 -6.28
CA PRO A 41 5.86 -4.34 -6.19
C PRO A 41 7.26 -4.75 -6.65
N GLN A 42 7.94 -3.83 -7.34
CA GLN A 42 9.25 -4.08 -7.95
C GLN A 42 10.18 -2.89 -7.78
N ARG A 43 11.49 -3.16 -7.69
CA ARG A 43 12.51 -2.11 -7.71
C ARG A 43 12.73 -1.66 -9.15
N ALA A 44 12.83 -0.35 -9.37
CA ALA A 44 13.09 0.22 -10.68
C ALA A 44 14.52 -0.04 -11.18
N THR A 45 15.50 -0.03 -10.26
CA THR A 45 16.92 -0.25 -10.58
C THR A 45 17.59 -1.12 -9.51
N ALA A 46 18.76 -1.69 -9.83
CA ALA A 46 19.54 -2.50 -8.88
C ALA A 46 19.93 -1.75 -7.60
N GLY A 47 20.08 -0.42 -7.67
CA GLY A 47 20.41 0.46 -6.55
C GLY A 47 19.20 1.09 -5.85
N SER A 48 17.98 0.88 -6.35
CA SER A 48 16.77 1.42 -5.70
C SER A 48 16.59 0.78 -4.32
N ALA A 49 16.25 1.60 -3.33
CA ALA A 49 15.82 1.09 -2.03
C ALA A 49 14.33 0.69 -2.05
N GLY A 50 13.51 1.50 -2.74
CA GLY A 50 12.07 1.35 -2.80
C GLY A 50 11.59 0.31 -3.82
N TYR A 51 10.52 -0.37 -3.45
CA TYR A 51 9.69 -1.20 -4.33
C TYR A 51 8.44 -0.42 -4.72
N ASP A 52 8.29 -0.09 -5.99
CA ASP A 52 7.14 0.66 -6.50
C ASP A 52 5.88 -0.22 -6.47
N PHE A 53 4.80 0.29 -5.88
CA PHE A 53 3.43 -0.23 -5.95
C PHE A 53 2.72 0.38 -7.16
N PHE A 54 1.98 -0.45 -7.88
CA PHE A 54 1.36 -0.08 -9.15
C PHE A 54 -0.14 0.15 -9.00
N ALA A 55 -0.67 1.15 -9.71
CA ALA A 55 -2.07 1.51 -9.63
C ALA A 55 -2.93 0.38 -10.23
N PRO A 56 -3.98 -0.09 -9.53
CA PRO A 56 -4.83 -1.17 -10.06
C PRO A 56 -5.72 -0.68 -11.22
N VAL A 57 -6.03 0.61 -11.25
CA VAL A 57 -6.83 1.31 -12.27
C VAL A 57 -6.28 2.72 -12.46
N ASP A 58 -6.79 3.43 -13.46
CA ASP A 58 -6.53 4.85 -13.62
C ASP A 58 -7.01 5.64 -12.39
N LEU A 59 -6.13 6.50 -11.89
CA LEU A 59 -6.37 7.37 -10.75
C LEU A 59 -6.32 8.80 -11.26
N VAL A 60 -7.39 9.55 -11.04
CA VAL A 60 -7.46 10.99 -11.33
C VAL A 60 -7.89 11.68 -10.05
N LEU A 61 -7.06 12.61 -9.57
CA LEU A 61 -7.32 13.36 -8.34
C LEU A 61 -7.19 14.85 -8.63
N ALA A 62 -8.29 15.57 -8.61
CA ALA A 62 -8.29 17.02 -8.56
C ALA A 62 -7.71 17.52 -7.22
N PRO A 63 -7.26 18.78 -7.15
CA PRO A 63 -6.83 19.39 -5.88
C PRO A 63 -7.89 19.21 -4.77
N GLY A 64 -7.46 18.77 -3.59
CA GLY A 64 -8.31 18.49 -2.44
C GLY A 64 -8.96 17.10 -2.43
N GLU A 65 -8.90 16.35 -3.53
CA GLU A 65 -9.49 15.01 -3.58
C GLU A 65 -8.64 13.97 -2.86
N THR A 66 -9.34 13.00 -2.26
CA THR A 66 -8.74 11.88 -1.52
C THR A 66 -9.23 10.56 -2.10
N ILE A 67 -8.34 9.58 -2.23
CA ILE A 67 -8.67 8.22 -2.65
C ILE A 67 -8.04 7.19 -1.71
N LYS A 68 -8.81 6.15 -1.40
CA LYS A 68 -8.30 4.91 -0.80
C LYS A 68 -8.07 3.92 -1.95
N ILE A 69 -6.95 3.21 -1.95
CA ILE A 69 -6.56 2.28 -3.03
C ILE A 69 -6.31 0.90 -2.40
N PRO A 70 -7.16 -0.11 -2.65
CA PRO A 70 -6.83 -1.50 -2.38
C PRO A 70 -5.74 -1.93 -3.36
N THR A 71 -4.50 -2.13 -2.89
CA THR A 71 -3.38 -2.47 -3.79
C THR A 71 -3.49 -3.89 -4.36
N GLY A 72 -4.17 -4.76 -3.60
CA GLY A 72 -4.27 -6.19 -3.86
C GLY A 72 -2.99 -6.94 -3.51
N VAL A 73 -2.07 -6.26 -2.84
CA VAL A 73 -0.76 -6.77 -2.43
C VAL A 73 -0.76 -6.96 -0.92
N ARG A 74 -0.09 -8.03 -0.50
CA ARG A 74 0.37 -8.28 0.87
C ARG A 74 1.86 -8.60 0.85
N VAL A 75 2.48 -8.62 2.02
CA VAL A 75 3.92 -8.88 2.15
C VAL A 75 4.20 -9.75 3.36
N TRP A 76 4.91 -10.85 3.14
CA TRP A 76 5.58 -11.57 4.21
C TRP A 76 6.98 -11.00 4.39
N MET A 77 7.45 -10.85 5.62
CA MET A 77 8.82 -10.48 5.93
C MET A 77 9.33 -11.14 7.22
N GLU A 78 10.65 -11.20 7.37
CA GLU A 78 11.29 -11.61 8.62
C GLU A 78 10.89 -10.70 9.79
N GLN A 79 10.95 -11.25 11.00
CA GLN A 79 10.74 -10.47 12.22
C GLN A 79 11.79 -9.34 12.33
N ASP A 80 11.45 -8.28 13.05
CA ASP A 80 12.29 -7.07 13.24
C ASP A 80 12.46 -6.20 11.99
N TRP A 81 11.72 -6.50 10.92
CA TRP A 81 11.60 -5.65 9.73
C TRP A 81 10.23 -5.00 9.62
N VAL A 82 10.22 -3.77 9.12
CA VAL A 82 9.02 -3.02 8.76
C VAL A 82 9.11 -2.58 7.31
N LEU A 83 8.00 -2.67 6.58
CA LEU A 83 7.88 -2.02 5.27
C LEU A 83 7.30 -0.62 5.48
N LYS A 84 8.11 0.40 5.23
CA LYS A 84 7.69 1.81 5.27
C LYS A 84 7.27 2.26 3.88
N CYS A 85 6.01 2.64 3.73
CA CYS A 85 5.43 3.10 2.48
C CYS A 85 5.44 4.63 2.39
N TYR A 86 5.90 5.15 1.26
CA TYR A 86 6.05 6.57 0.96
C TYR A 86 5.41 6.90 -0.38
N PRO A 87 4.91 8.13 -0.59
CA PRO A 87 4.57 8.58 -1.95
C PRO A 87 5.83 8.53 -2.83
N ARG A 88 5.65 8.31 -4.14
CA ARG A 88 6.77 8.45 -5.07
C ARG A 88 7.20 9.92 -5.13
N SER A 89 8.50 10.16 -5.04
CA SER A 89 9.06 11.52 -4.96
C SER A 89 8.60 12.42 -6.10
N GLY A 90 8.53 11.89 -7.33
CA GLY A 90 8.04 12.63 -8.48
C GLY A 90 6.59 13.10 -8.34
N LEU A 91 5.71 12.29 -7.74
CA LEU A 91 4.31 12.66 -7.51
C LEU A 91 4.18 13.65 -6.36
N GLY A 92 4.89 13.42 -5.26
CA GLY A 92 4.94 14.34 -4.13
C GLY A 92 5.50 15.72 -4.51
N PHE A 93 6.58 15.77 -5.31
CA PHE A 93 7.22 17.02 -5.69
C PHE A 93 6.44 17.80 -6.76
N LYS A 94 5.90 17.13 -7.78
CA LYS A 94 5.20 17.80 -8.89
C LYS A 94 3.78 18.23 -8.55
N TYR A 95 3.11 17.47 -7.69
CA TYR A 95 1.67 17.61 -7.45
C TYR A 95 1.29 17.73 -5.98
N ARG A 96 2.26 17.71 -5.05
CA ARG A 96 1.97 17.63 -3.60
C ARG A 96 1.08 16.44 -3.24
N LEU A 97 1.22 15.32 -3.95
CA LEU A 97 0.50 14.09 -3.61
C LEU A 97 1.04 13.53 -2.28
N GLN A 98 0.17 13.39 -1.28
CA GLN A 98 0.52 12.93 0.07
C GLN A 98 -0.12 11.59 0.37
N LEU A 99 0.56 10.75 1.16
CA LEU A 99 -0.11 9.70 1.94
C LEU A 99 -0.74 10.35 3.17
N ASN A 100 -2.02 10.12 3.44
CA ASN A 100 -2.74 10.76 4.55
C ASN A 100 -2.16 10.44 5.93
N ASN A 101 -1.49 9.29 6.06
CA ASN A 101 -0.80 8.88 7.28
C ASN A 101 0.71 9.21 7.26
N THR A 102 1.17 10.04 6.32
CA THR A 102 2.58 10.42 6.06
C THR A 102 3.47 9.25 5.62
N VAL A 103 3.56 8.20 6.44
CA VAL A 103 4.28 6.96 6.16
C VAL A 103 3.36 5.79 6.49
N GLY A 104 3.15 4.89 5.54
CA GLY A 104 2.50 3.62 5.82
C GLY A 104 3.45 2.70 6.58
N ILE A 105 3.06 2.28 7.78
CA ILE A 105 3.81 1.31 8.59
C ILE A 105 3.14 -0.04 8.40
N ILE A 106 3.84 -0.96 7.72
CA ILE A 106 3.37 -2.33 7.52
C ILE A 106 4.26 -3.26 8.37
N ASP A 107 3.68 -3.71 9.48
CA ASP A 107 4.33 -4.59 10.45
C ASP A 107 4.43 -6.03 9.93
N SER A 108 5.40 -6.80 10.42
CA SER A 108 5.67 -8.17 9.96
C SER A 108 4.47 -9.12 10.19
N ASP A 109 3.76 -8.94 11.30
CA ASP A 109 2.61 -9.77 11.68
C ASP A 109 1.30 -9.39 10.96
N TYR A 110 1.26 -8.23 10.29
CA TYR A 110 0.10 -7.79 9.52
C TYR A 110 -0.27 -8.79 8.41
N TYR A 111 0.71 -9.52 7.88
CA TYR A 111 0.51 -10.56 6.87
C TYR A 111 -0.55 -11.60 7.23
N ASN A 112 -0.71 -11.92 8.53
CA ASN A 112 -1.65 -12.94 9.02
C ASN A 112 -2.98 -12.35 9.52
N SER A 113 -3.23 -11.05 9.31
CA SER A 113 -4.48 -10.40 9.71
C SER A 113 -5.68 -10.95 8.95
N ASP A 114 -6.89 -10.75 9.49
CA ASP A 114 -8.16 -11.20 8.90
C ASP A 114 -8.40 -10.75 7.45
N ASN A 115 -7.85 -9.59 7.07
CA ASN A 115 -7.86 -9.05 5.73
C ASN A 115 -6.69 -9.56 4.86
N GLU A 116 -6.08 -10.67 5.24
CA GLU A 116 -4.91 -11.30 4.62
C GLU A 116 -3.66 -10.41 4.55
N GLY A 117 -3.58 -9.35 5.38
CA GLY A 117 -2.51 -8.37 5.29
C GLY A 117 -2.59 -7.49 4.05
N HIS A 118 -3.79 -7.26 3.52
CA HIS A 118 -4.04 -6.41 2.36
C HIS A 118 -3.54 -4.99 2.63
N ILE A 119 -2.52 -4.55 1.89
CA ILE A 119 -1.99 -3.20 1.96
C ILE A 119 -2.93 -2.25 1.21
N PHE A 120 -3.27 -1.12 1.81
CA PHE A 120 -3.95 -0.03 1.13
C PHE A 120 -3.11 1.23 1.20
N ALA A 121 -3.32 2.12 0.25
CA ALA A 121 -2.83 3.49 0.28
C ALA A 121 -4.01 4.45 0.38
N LYS A 122 -3.92 5.47 1.22
CA LYS A 122 -4.85 6.60 1.20
C LYS A 122 -4.08 7.84 0.80
N LEU A 123 -4.40 8.39 -0.37
CA LEU A 123 -3.69 9.51 -0.98
C LEU A 123 -4.60 10.72 -1.05
N THR A 124 -4.02 11.90 -0.81
CA THR A 124 -4.67 13.20 -1.04
C THR A 124 -3.84 14.00 -2.01
N ASN A 125 -4.48 14.58 -3.03
CA ASN A 125 -3.85 15.61 -3.83
C ASN A 125 -3.92 16.95 -3.07
N ASP A 126 -2.85 17.30 -2.37
CA ASP A 126 -2.75 18.55 -1.60
C ASP A 126 -2.18 19.72 -2.45
N SER A 127 -2.40 19.69 -3.77
CA SER A 127 -1.92 20.75 -4.66
C SER A 127 -2.50 22.11 -4.29
N ASN A 128 -1.63 23.13 -4.24
CA ASN A 128 -1.98 24.54 -4.12
C ASN A 128 -1.75 25.31 -5.42
N GLU A 129 -1.54 24.58 -6.53
CA GLU A 129 -1.24 25.12 -7.86
C GLU A 129 -2.28 24.63 -8.90
N ASP A 130 -3.45 24.18 -8.44
CA ASP A 130 -4.54 23.63 -9.24
C ASP A 130 -4.15 22.47 -10.19
N LYS A 131 -3.13 21.70 -9.81
CA LYS A 131 -2.66 20.57 -10.62
C LYS A 131 -3.40 19.29 -10.29
N THR A 132 -4.09 18.72 -11.27
CA THR A 132 -4.67 17.38 -11.20
C THR A 132 -3.58 16.31 -11.32
N VAL A 133 -3.64 15.30 -10.46
CA VAL A 133 -2.80 14.10 -10.56
C VAL A 133 -3.50 13.08 -11.43
N THR A 134 -2.80 12.57 -12.44
CA THR A 134 -3.21 11.40 -13.22
C THR A 134 -2.14 10.33 -13.09
N VAL A 135 -2.53 9.12 -12.69
CA VAL A 135 -1.68 7.92 -12.69
C VAL A 135 -2.43 6.83 -13.43
N HIS A 136 -1.84 6.27 -14.47
CA HIS A 136 -2.49 5.23 -15.26
C HIS A 136 -2.39 3.86 -14.59
N ALA A 137 -3.33 2.97 -14.91
CA ALA A 137 -3.30 1.59 -14.47
C ALA A 137 -1.93 0.94 -14.78
N GLY A 138 -1.33 0.31 -13.78
CA GLY A 138 -0.02 -0.33 -13.89
C GLY A 138 1.18 0.60 -13.78
N GLU A 139 1.00 1.91 -13.54
CA GLU A 139 2.07 2.86 -13.21
C GLU A 139 2.32 2.92 -11.69
N GLY A 140 3.58 3.20 -11.32
CA GLY A 140 3.97 3.30 -9.92
C GLY A 140 3.41 4.56 -9.26
N PHE A 141 2.77 4.43 -8.08
CA PHE A 141 2.20 5.58 -7.34
C PHE A 141 2.71 5.74 -5.91
N MET A 142 3.17 4.65 -5.29
CA MET A 142 3.72 4.59 -3.93
C MET A 142 4.96 3.69 -3.96
N GLN A 143 5.88 3.84 -3.02
CA GLN A 143 7.03 2.96 -2.88
C GLN A 143 7.17 2.46 -1.45
N GLY A 144 7.58 1.20 -1.28
CA GLY A 144 7.87 0.61 0.02
C GLY A 144 9.37 0.37 0.22
N ILE A 145 9.90 0.76 1.37
CA ILE A 145 11.30 0.52 1.77
C ILE A 145 11.32 -0.33 3.03
N PHE A 146 12.03 -1.45 2.99
CA PHE A 146 12.25 -2.29 4.17
C PHE A 146 13.31 -1.66 5.07
N VAL A 147 13.00 -1.55 6.36
CA VAL A 147 13.89 -1.01 7.38
C VAL A 147 13.87 -1.94 8.58
N GLN A 148 15.04 -2.27 9.12
CA GLN A 148 15.13 -2.99 10.38
C GLN A 148 14.84 -2.04 11.55
N TYR A 149 14.09 -2.48 12.54
CA TYR A 149 13.76 -1.69 13.74
C TYR A 149 14.22 -2.41 15.02
N GLY A 150 14.21 -1.68 16.13
CA GLY A 150 14.47 -2.22 17.46
C GLY A 150 13.28 -2.00 18.39
N ILE A 151 13.29 -2.69 19.51
CA ILE A 151 12.29 -2.61 20.60
C ILE A 151 12.95 -2.07 21.87
N THR A 152 12.16 -1.64 22.85
CA THR A 152 12.69 -1.19 24.15
C THR A 152 13.12 -2.37 25.02
N VAL A 153 13.98 -2.12 26.01
CA VAL A 153 14.52 -3.17 26.89
C VAL A 153 13.46 -3.81 27.81
N ASP A 154 12.33 -3.13 27.97
CA ASP A 154 11.17 -3.47 28.79
C ASP A 154 9.92 -3.76 27.94
N ASP A 155 10.11 -4.08 26.65
CA ASP A 155 9.00 -4.46 25.77
C ASP A 155 8.37 -5.79 26.22
N GLU A 156 7.07 -5.75 26.53
CA GLU A 156 6.27 -6.92 26.92
C GLU A 156 5.13 -7.20 25.91
N ALA A 157 5.21 -6.63 24.70
CA ALA A 157 4.18 -6.77 23.69
C ALA A 157 4.11 -8.21 23.18
N SER A 158 2.98 -8.88 23.46
CA SER A 158 2.74 -10.28 23.07
C SER A 158 1.45 -10.48 22.27
N ALA A 159 0.67 -9.41 22.09
CA ALA A 159 -0.54 -9.46 21.30
C ALA A 159 -0.20 -9.67 19.82
N VAL A 160 -0.90 -10.61 19.18
CA VAL A 160 -0.81 -10.82 17.72
C VAL A 160 -1.81 -9.91 17.05
N ARG A 161 -1.37 -9.18 16.02
CA ARG A 161 -2.26 -8.32 15.25
C ARG A 161 -3.40 -9.11 14.60
N ASN A 162 -4.61 -8.60 14.76
CA ASN A 162 -5.76 -9.06 14.00
C ASN A 162 -6.48 -7.86 13.37
N GLY A 163 -6.39 -7.74 12.05
CA GLY A 163 -7.05 -6.71 11.25
C GLY A 163 -6.19 -5.52 10.86
N GLY A 164 -6.75 -4.69 9.98
CA GLY A 164 -6.17 -3.43 9.51
C GLY A 164 -6.84 -2.19 10.11
N PHE A 165 -6.19 -1.03 10.00
CA PHE A 165 -6.73 0.30 10.36
C PHE A 165 -7.22 0.45 11.82
N GLY A 166 -6.29 0.59 12.76
CA GLY A 166 -6.63 0.91 14.16
C GLY A 166 -6.95 -0.31 15.04
N SER A 167 -6.79 -1.52 14.49
CA SER A 167 -6.95 -2.81 15.19
C SER A 167 -6.04 -3.02 16.40
N THR A 168 -5.00 -2.21 16.58
CA THR A 168 -4.11 -2.23 17.75
C THR A 168 -4.63 -1.40 18.92
N THR A 169 -5.74 -0.66 18.76
CA THR A 169 -6.37 0.10 19.85
C THR A 169 -7.46 -0.77 20.46
N LYS A 170 -7.11 -1.50 21.53
CA LYS A 170 -8.07 -2.07 22.48
C LYS A 170 -7.93 -1.38 23.82
#